data_AF-A0A2S7QHN9-F1
#
_entry.id   AF-A0A2S7QHN9-F1
#
_cell.length_a   1.000
_cell.length_b   1.000
_cell.length_c   1.000
_cell.angle_alpha   90.00
_cell.angle_beta   90.00
_cell.angle_gamma   90.00
#
_symmetry.space_group_name_H-M   'P 1'
#
loop_
_entity.id
_entity.type
_entity.pdbx_description
1 polymer ?
#
loop_
_entity_poly.entity_id
_entity_poly.type
_entity_poly.pdbx_seq_one_letter_code
_entity_poly.pdbx_strand_id
1 'polypeptide(L)'
;MTRWDSPLFTVLGEDPEPPCDAIWEAMVGGEGEGQRKVVRPNQATVMRVMNSEEFLYELDKTTQAVLNRILEWGKDHPGEGGGEVGVGEGEKELLVELPGDPVGLPALQRLRRQFITLNRQTAVPVERIRASFVAYLNDAFEAM
;
A
#
# COMPACT_ATOMS: atom_id res chain seq x y z
N MET A 1 -13.85 3.54 -24.63
CA MET A 1 -12.68 3.64 -25.53
C MET A 1 -11.46 3.24 -24.74
N THR A 2 -10.68 2.27 -25.22
CA THR A 2 -9.62 1.62 -24.45
C THR A 2 -8.44 2.58 -24.28
N ARG A 3 -8.04 2.84 -23.03
CA ARG A 3 -6.95 3.77 -22.66
C ARG A 3 -5.61 3.51 -23.39
N TRP A 4 -5.41 2.28 -23.88
CA TRP A 4 -4.20 1.88 -24.60
C TRP A 4 -4.24 2.19 -26.11
N ASP A 5 -5.41 2.52 -26.65
CA ASP A 5 -5.64 2.76 -28.09
C ASP A 5 -5.88 4.25 -28.40
N SER A 6 -5.62 5.14 -27.42
CA SER A 6 -5.73 6.58 -27.59
C SER A 6 -4.36 7.18 -27.94
N PRO A 7 -4.26 8.01 -28.99
CA PRO A 7 -2.98 8.59 -29.40
C PRO A 7 -2.49 9.63 -28.39
N LEU A 8 -1.17 9.65 -28.13
CA LEU A 8 -0.54 10.65 -27.24
C LEU A 8 -0.48 12.03 -27.90
N PHE A 9 -0.30 12.08 -29.22
CA PHE A 9 -0.34 13.29 -30.03
C PHE A 9 -1.20 13.04 -31.27
N THR A 10 -1.93 14.06 -31.71
CA THR A 10 -2.63 14.06 -33.00
C THR A 10 -1.99 15.14 -33.86
N VAL A 11 -1.37 14.76 -34.98
CA VAL A 11 -0.70 15.68 -35.90
C VAL A 11 -1.45 15.68 -37.22
N LEU A 12 -1.87 16.84 -37.69
CA LEU A 12 -2.52 17.01 -38.98
C LEU A 12 -1.45 17.17 -40.06
N GLY A 13 -1.66 16.58 -41.24
CA GLY A 13 -0.64 16.57 -42.30
C GLY A 13 -0.25 17.94 -42.86
N GLU A 14 -1.14 18.93 -42.73
CA GLU A 14 -0.92 20.32 -43.21
C GLU A 14 -0.70 21.31 -42.06
N ASP A 15 -0.45 20.82 -40.84
CA ASP A 15 -0.18 21.68 -39.69
C ASP A 15 1.14 22.45 -39.93
N PRO A 16 1.11 23.79 -40.00
CA PRO A 16 2.32 24.58 -40.20
C PRO A 16 3.20 24.63 -38.95
N GLU A 17 2.65 24.36 -37.77
CA GLU A 17 3.34 24.43 -36.48
C GLU A 17 3.06 23.19 -35.63
N PRO A 18 3.49 21.99 -36.08
CA PRO A 18 3.30 20.78 -35.31
C PRO A 18 4.08 20.85 -33.99
N PRO A 19 3.62 20.20 -32.91
CA PRO A 19 4.21 20.28 -31.58
C PRO A 19 5.50 19.43 -31.46
N CYS A 20 6.48 19.67 -32.33
CA CYS A 20 7.73 18.91 -32.44
C CYS A 20 8.51 18.87 -31.13
N ASP A 21 8.62 20.00 -30.43
CA ASP A 21 9.34 20.08 -29.16
C ASP A 21 8.66 19.25 -28.07
N ALA A 22 7.33 19.26 -28.02
CA ALA A 22 6.57 18.45 -27.06
C ALA A 22 6.68 16.95 -27.37
N ILE A 23 6.70 16.57 -28.66
CA ILE A 23 6.94 15.18 -29.09
C ILE A 23 8.35 14.74 -28.69
N TRP A 24 9.35 15.59 -28.93
CA TRP A 24 10.74 15.33 -28.57
C TRP A 24 10.90 15.13 -27.06
N GLU A 25 10.38 16.05 -26.26
CA GLU A 25 10.38 15.95 -24.80
C GLU A 25 9.66 14.69 -24.32
N ALA A 26 8.51 14.35 -24.92
CA ALA A 26 7.76 13.18 -24.55
C ALA A 26 8.43 11.85 -24.95
N MET A 27 9.33 11.83 -25.94
CA MET A 27 10.03 10.62 -26.37
C MET A 27 11.42 10.49 -25.75
N VAL A 28 12.20 11.57 -25.76
CA VAL A 28 13.62 11.61 -25.41
C VAL A 28 13.82 12.26 -24.03
N GLY A 29 13.01 13.25 -23.68
CA GLY A 29 13.19 14.14 -22.53
C GLY A 29 14.16 15.29 -22.84
N GLY A 30 14.32 16.20 -21.89
CA GLY A 30 15.13 17.41 -22.05
C GLY A 30 16.64 17.15 -22.14
N GLU A 31 17.36 18.14 -22.66
CA GLU A 31 18.81 18.06 -22.93
C GLU A 31 19.71 18.29 -21.69
N GLY A 32 19.12 18.56 -20.51
CA GLY A 32 19.86 18.70 -19.25
C GLY A 32 20.20 17.37 -18.57
N GLU A 33 21.27 17.35 -17.76
CA GLU A 33 21.53 16.24 -16.84
C GLU A 33 20.30 15.97 -15.97
N GLY A 34 19.78 14.74 -16.01
CA GLY A 34 18.56 14.34 -15.28
C GLY A 34 17.23 14.64 -15.97
N GLN A 35 17.21 15.27 -17.15
CA GLN A 35 15.97 15.57 -17.89
C GLN A 35 15.58 14.50 -18.93
N ARG A 36 16.49 13.56 -19.23
CA ARG A 36 16.17 12.41 -20.10
C ARG A 36 14.98 11.63 -19.57
N LYS A 37 14.10 11.22 -20.48
CA LYS A 37 12.92 10.45 -20.10
C LYS A 37 13.30 9.10 -19.52
N VAL A 38 13.09 8.94 -18.21
CA VAL A 38 13.23 7.65 -17.55
C VAL A 38 12.03 6.79 -17.90
N VAL A 39 12.22 5.83 -18.81
CA VAL A 39 11.20 4.82 -19.13
C VAL A 39 11.06 3.91 -17.92
N ARG A 40 10.01 4.13 -17.13
CA ARG A 40 9.67 3.22 -16.04
C ARG A 40 9.29 1.86 -16.64
N PRO A 41 9.91 0.76 -16.20
CA PRO A 41 9.56 -0.56 -16.68
C PRO A 41 8.06 -0.80 -16.50
N ASN A 42 7.42 -1.44 -17.47
CA ASN A 42 6.05 -1.87 -17.32
C ASN A 42 5.96 -2.78 -16.08
N GLN A 43 4.94 -2.61 -15.24
CA GLN A 43 4.75 -3.46 -14.06
C GLN A 43 4.63 -4.95 -14.43
N ALA A 44 4.24 -5.26 -15.67
CA ALA A 44 4.26 -6.63 -16.19
C ALA A 44 5.67 -7.21 -16.39
N THR A 45 6.69 -6.36 -16.60
CA THR A 45 8.09 -6.76 -16.84
C THR A 45 8.99 -6.61 -15.61
N VAL A 46 8.51 -5.96 -14.55
CA VAL A 46 9.22 -5.93 -13.26
C VAL A 46 9.12 -7.34 -12.67
N MET A 47 10.24 -8.05 -12.59
CA MET A 47 10.32 -9.33 -11.90
C MET A 47 9.83 -9.12 -10.47
N ARG A 48 8.68 -9.73 -10.15
CA ARG A 48 8.19 -9.74 -8.77
C ARG A 48 9.18 -10.54 -7.96
N VAL A 49 9.63 -9.99 -6.83
CA VAL A 49 10.23 -10.82 -5.80
C VAL A 49 9.20 -11.92 -5.52
N MET A 50 9.56 -13.17 -5.83
CA MET A 50 8.75 -14.31 -5.43
C MET A 50 8.75 -14.28 -3.91
N ASN A 51 7.68 -13.72 -3.34
CA ASN A 51 7.39 -13.95 -1.94
C ASN A 51 7.32 -15.47 -1.77
N SER A 52 8.17 -16.03 -0.93
CA SER A 52 8.08 -17.44 -0.56
C SER A 52 6.66 -17.73 -0.09
N GLU A 53 6.14 -18.93 -0.35
CA GLU A 53 4.84 -19.35 0.20
C GLU A 53 4.77 -19.12 1.72
N GLU A 54 5.91 -19.32 2.38
CA GLU A 54 6.18 -18.99 3.79
C GLU A 54 5.81 -17.54 4.16
N PHE A 55 6.15 -16.55 3.32
CA PHE A 55 5.84 -15.15 3.61
C PHE A 55 4.35 -14.88 3.65
N LEU A 56 3.58 -15.41 2.69
CA LEU A 56 2.14 -15.16 2.63
C LEU A 56 1.42 -15.82 3.82
N TYR A 57 1.90 -17.00 4.22
CA TYR A 57 1.42 -17.67 5.42
C TYR A 57 1.70 -16.85 6.68
N GLU A 58 2.95 -16.41 6.89
CA GLU A 58 3.32 -15.61 8.06
C GLU A 58 2.66 -14.23 8.08
N LEU A 59 2.44 -13.61 6.91
CA LEU A 59 1.66 -12.38 6.76
C LEU A 59 0.22 -12.55 7.23
N ASP A 60 -0.46 -13.60 6.76
CA ASP A 60 -1.85 -13.86 7.12
C ASP A 60 -1.99 -14.18 8.61
N LYS A 61 -1.14 -15.08 9.10
CA LYS A 61 -1.10 -15.52 10.50
C LYS A 61 -0.81 -14.37 11.47
N THR A 62 0.21 -13.56 11.19
CA THR A 62 0.60 -12.44 12.05
C THR A 62 -0.47 -11.36 12.10
N THR A 63 -1.05 -10.99 10.94
CA THR A 63 -2.12 -9.98 10.89
C THR A 63 -3.40 -10.45 11.60
N GLN A 64 -3.75 -11.73 11.46
CA GLN A 64 -4.88 -12.34 12.16
C GLN A 64 -4.67 -12.36 13.68
N ALA A 65 -3.44 -12.64 14.16
CA ALA A 65 -3.12 -12.63 15.59
C ALA A 65 -3.33 -11.25 16.23
N VAL A 66 -2.88 -10.19 15.55
CA VAL A 66 -3.10 -8.79 15.98
C VAL A 66 -4.60 -8.46 16.04
N LEU A 67 -5.35 -8.84 15.01
CA LEU A 67 -6.81 -8.67 14.95
C LEU A 67 -7.53 -9.36 16.11
N ASN A 68 -7.15 -10.61 16.41
CA ASN A 68 -7.74 -11.36 17.53
C ASN A 68 -7.49 -10.65 18.86
N ARG A 69 -6.29 -10.10 19.06
CA ARG A 69 -5.94 -9.34 20.26
C ARG A 69 -6.83 -8.10 20.45
N ILE A 70 -7.07 -7.35 19.36
CA ILE A 70 -7.97 -6.19 19.36
C ILE A 70 -9.41 -6.62 19.68
N LEU A 71 -9.88 -7.71 19.08
CA LEU A 71 -11.22 -8.24 19.32
C LEU A 71 -11.41 -8.80 20.73
N GLU A 72 -10.38 -9.40 21.32
CA GLU A 72 -10.36 -9.82 22.72
C GLU A 72 -10.48 -8.61 23.64
N TRP A 73 -9.65 -7.59 23.43
CA TRP A 73 -9.71 -6.35 24.21
C TRP A 73 -11.09 -5.69 24.14
N GLY A 74 -11.70 -5.64 22.95
CA GLY A 74 -13.04 -5.07 22.76
C GLY A 74 -14.18 -5.86 23.41
N LYS A 75 -13.98 -7.14 23.77
CA LYS A 75 -14.96 -7.91 24.58
C LYS A 75 -14.93 -7.48 26.04
N ASP A 76 -13.75 -7.13 26.54
CA ASP A 76 -13.56 -6.69 27.93
C ASP A 76 -14.00 -5.23 28.13
N HIS A 77 -14.07 -4.43 27.05
CA HIS A 77 -14.47 -3.01 27.04
C HIS A 77 -15.66 -2.75 26.10
N PRO A 78 -16.85 -3.32 26.38
CA PRO A 78 -17.99 -3.23 25.48
C PRO A 78 -18.55 -1.81 25.39
N GLY A 79 -18.50 -1.24 24.18
CA GLY A 79 -19.06 0.09 23.90
C GLY A 79 -18.14 1.26 24.29
N GLU A 80 -16.95 0.96 24.82
CA GLU A 80 -15.91 1.96 24.99
C GLU A 80 -15.19 2.17 23.65
N GLY A 81 -15.04 3.44 23.29
CA GLY A 81 -14.17 3.86 22.19
C GLY A 81 -12.84 4.37 22.75
N GLY A 82 -11.79 4.32 21.94
CA GLY A 82 -10.43 4.62 22.38
C GLY A 82 -9.75 3.42 23.06
N GLY A 83 -8.53 3.67 23.55
CA GLY A 83 -7.73 2.69 24.29
C GLY A 83 -6.51 2.20 23.52
N GLU A 84 -5.60 1.56 24.25
CA GLU A 84 -4.36 1.01 23.70
C GLU A 84 -4.36 -0.51 23.84
N VAL A 85 -4.11 -1.20 22.73
CA VAL A 85 -4.02 -2.67 22.71
C VAL A 85 -2.56 -3.10 22.54
N GLY A 86 -2.01 -3.75 23.55
CA GLY A 86 -0.70 -4.38 23.51
C GLY A 86 -0.71 -5.65 22.63
N VAL A 87 -0.05 -5.54 21.48
CA VAL A 87 0.07 -6.63 20.47
C VAL A 87 1.51 -7.10 20.28
N GLY A 88 2.45 -6.63 21.10
CA GLY A 88 3.85 -7.04 21.09
C GLY A 88 4.04 -8.55 21.33
N GLU A 89 5.15 -9.10 20.82
CA GLU A 89 5.64 -10.44 21.14
C GLU A 89 7.07 -10.32 21.68
N GLY A 90 7.31 -10.87 22.87
CA GLY A 90 8.60 -10.75 23.56
C GLY A 90 8.85 -9.35 24.15
N GLU A 91 10.07 -8.83 23.98
CA GLU A 91 10.52 -7.55 24.57
C GLU A 91 10.12 -6.30 23.77
N LYS A 92 9.47 -6.45 22.60
CA LYS A 92 9.03 -5.31 21.79
C LYS A 92 7.61 -4.94 22.13
N GLU A 93 7.44 -3.84 22.85
CA GLU A 93 6.14 -3.21 23.03
C GLU A 93 5.64 -2.67 21.68
N LEU A 94 4.50 -3.19 21.23
CA LEU A 94 3.77 -2.68 20.08
C LEU A 94 2.34 -2.40 20.55
N LEU A 95 1.92 -1.16 20.37
CA LEU A 95 0.65 -0.63 20.83
C LEU A 95 -0.18 -0.23 19.62
N VAL A 96 -1.43 -0.72 19.58
CA VAL A 96 -2.44 -0.26 18.64
C VAL A 96 -3.31 0.75 19.36
N GLU A 97 -3.33 1.97 18.87
CA GLU A 97 -4.15 3.06 19.41
C GLU A 97 -5.53 3.01 18.74
N LEU A 98 -6.56 2.70 19.51
CA LEU A 98 -7.92 2.60 18.99
C LEU A 98 -8.54 3.99 18.86
N PRO A 99 -9.33 4.24 17.81
CA PRO A 99 -10.00 5.52 17.62
C PRO A 99 -11.16 5.68 18.62
N GLY A 100 -11.59 6.93 18.83
CA GLY A 100 -12.65 7.28 19.77
C GLY A 100 -14.02 6.65 19.46
N ASP A 101 -14.25 6.21 18.21
CA ASP A 101 -15.42 5.43 17.82
C ASP A 101 -15.09 3.93 17.72
N PRO A 102 -15.92 3.02 18.26
CA PRO A 102 -15.66 1.59 18.22
C PRO A 102 -15.53 1.04 16.80
N VAL A 103 -14.40 0.38 16.49
CA VAL A 103 -14.16 -0.24 15.20
C VAL A 103 -14.65 -1.69 15.19
N GLY A 104 -15.73 -1.95 14.46
CA GLY A 104 -16.28 -3.31 14.31
C GLY A 104 -15.39 -4.26 13.50
N LEU A 105 -15.57 -5.57 13.72
CA LEU A 105 -14.91 -6.65 12.98
C LEU A 105 -14.90 -6.44 11.44
N PRO A 106 -15.99 -5.99 10.79
CA PRO A 106 -15.98 -5.78 9.34
C PRO A 106 -14.95 -4.72 8.88
N ALA A 107 -14.77 -3.65 9.66
CA ALA A 107 -13.81 -2.59 9.36
C ALA A 107 -12.37 -3.08 9.55
N LEU A 108 -12.08 -3.78 10.65
CA LEU A 108 -10.76 -4.37 10.90
C LEU A 108 -10.37 -5.39 9.81
N GLN A 109 -11.32 -6.25 9.38
CA GLN A 109 -11.07 -7.18 8.28
C GLN A 109 -10.89 -6.47 6.92
N ARG A 110 -11.48 -5.29 6.73
CA ARG A 110 -11.20 -4.46 5.54
C ARG A 110 -9.77 -3.92 5.57
N LEU A 111 -9.34 -3.36 6.70
CA LEU A 111 -7.96 -2.85 6.88
C LEU A 111 -6.92 -3.95 6.68
N ARG A 112 -7.14 -5.15 7.23
CA ARG A 112 -6.26 -6.31 6.98
C ARG A 112 -6.18 -6.68 5.51
N ARG A 113 -7.30 -6.80 4.80
CA ARG A 113 -7.30 -7.13 3.36
C ARG A 113 -6.57 -6.08 2.52
N GLN A 114 -6.69 -4.80 2.87
CA GLN A 114 -5.95 -3.72 2.22
C GLN A 114 -4.44 -3.86 2.46
N PHE A 115 -4.02 -4.10 3.71
CA PHE A 115 -2.62 -4.32 4.06
C PHE A 115 -2.02 -5.54 3.35
N ILE A 116 -2.74 -6.66 3.29
CA ILE A 116 -2.29 -7.87 2.57
C ILE A 116 -2.13 -7.58 1.07
N THR A 117 -3.09 -6.87 0.47
CA THR A 117 -3.02 -6.49 -0.95
C THR A 117 -1.80 -5.62 -1.24
N LEU A 118 -1.48 -4.67 -0.36
CA LEU A 118 -0.30 -3.81 -0.46
C LEU A 118 1.01 -4.62 -0.38
N ASN A 119 1.10 -5.53 0.59
CA ASN A 119 2.30 -6.33 0.82
C ASN A 119 2.50 -7.47 -0.19
N ARG A 120 1.48 -7.82 -0.97
CA ARG A 120 1.64 -8.66 -2.17
C ARG A 120 2.42 -7.98 -3.29
N GLN A 121 2.46 -6.66 -3.31
CA GLN A 121 3.21 -5.87 -4.30
C GLN A 121 4.58 -5.46 -3.79
N THR A 122 4.66 -5.06 -2.51
CA THR A 122 5.90 -4.66 -1.84
C THR A 122 6.01 -5.40 -0.51
N ALA A 123 6.72 -6.52 -0.49
CA ALA A 123 6.82 -7.33 0.72
C ALA A 123 7.74 -6.69 1.76
N VAL A 124 7.24 -6.59 2.99
CA VAL A 124 8.07 -6.32 4.16
C VAL A 124 8.80 -7.59 4.61
N PRO A 125 9.95 -7.49 5.30
CA PRO A 125 10.57 -8.64 5.96
C PRO A 125 9.63 -9.29 6.97
N VAL A 126 9.69 -10.61 7.13
CA VAL A 126 8.80 -11.39 8.02
C VAL A 126 8.84 -10.86 9.46
N GLU A 127 10.03 -10.49 9.92
CA GLU A 127 10.28 -9.98 11.28
C GLU A 127 9.64 -8.62 11.54
N ARG A 128 9.26 -7.90 10.46
CA ARG A 128 8.66 -6.56 10.52
C ARG A 128 7.17 -6.56 10.23
N ILE A 129 6.56 -7.66 9.79
CA ILE A 129 5.13 -7.74 9.44
C ILE A 129 4.27 -7.15 10.55
N ARG A 130 4.51 -7.57 11.80
CA ARG A 130 3.75 -7.10 12.96
C ARG A 130 3.88 -5.60 13.17
N ALA A 131 5.11 -5.10 13.27
CA ALA A 131 5.37 -3.68 13.50
C ALA A 131 4.81 -2.81 12.36
N SER A 132 4.97 -3.24 11.10
CA SER A 132 4.41 -2.55 9.94
C SER A 132 2.89 -2.57 9.92
N PHE A 133 2.25 -3.67 10.35
CA PHE A 133 0.79 -3.72 10.43
C PHE A 133 0.24 -2.85 11.56
N VAL A 134 0.93 -2.78 12.70
CA VAL A 134 0.57 -1.87 13.81
C VAL A 134 0.66 -0.42 13.38
N ALA A 135 1.77 -0.01 12.75
CA ALA A 135 1.91 1.34 12.21
C ALA A 135 0.80 1.65 11.19
N TYR A 136 0.52 0.72 10.28
CA TYR A 136 -0.57 0.86 9.31
C TYR A 136 -1.95 1.02 9.97
N LEU A 137 -2.22 0.29 11.05
CA LEU A 137 -3.48 0.41 11.79
C LEU A 137 -3.59 1.78 12.47
N ASN A 138 -2.53 2.24 13.15
CA ASN A 138 -2.52 3.54 13.82
C ASN A 138 -2.70 4.67 12.79
N ASP A 139 -1.96 4.65 11.68
CA ASP A 139 -2.14 5.63 10.59
C ASP A 139 -3.58 5.61 10.04
N ALA A 140 -4.19 4.43 9.91
CA ALA A 140 -5.55 4.29 9.42
C ALA A 140 -6.60 4.76 10.44
N PHE A 141 -6.32 4.63 11.74
CA PHE A 141 -7.18 5.09 12.82
C PHE A 141 -7.09 6.60 13.02
N GLU A 142 -5.91 7.21 12.87
CA GLU A 142 -5.74 8.67 12.88
C GLU A 142 -6.44 9.36 11.71
N ALA A 143 -6.55 8.67 10.56
CA ALA A 143 -7.19 9.21 9.36
C ALA A 143 -8.73 9.09 9.35
N MET A 144 -9.35 8.47 10.37
CA MET A 144 -10.80 8.32 10.52
C MET A 144 -11.40 9.42 11.40
#